data_AF-A0A8J7QYL9-F1
#
_entry.id   AF-A0A8J7QYL9-F1
#
_cell.length_a   1.000
_cell.length_b   1.000
_cell.length_c   1.000
_cell.angle_alpha   90.00
_cell.angle_beta   90.00
_cell.angle_gamma   90.00
#
_symmetry.space_group_name_H-M   'P 1'
#
loop_
_entity.id
_entity.type
_entity.pdbx_description
1 polymer ?
#
loop_
_entity_poly.entity_id
_entity_poly.type
_entity_poly.pdbx_seq_one_letter_code
_entity_poly.pdbx_strand_id
1 'polypeptide(L)'
;MFLNGLDINYAPLMEELGLKWKTEAGEEIGDILSFFRDSGSNCVRLRIWHGDSGPSRLPYALKLAERAREVGMKIQPVIFLSDSWADLFKQPAPSGWAPLPFEDRLRHIGPYLSKVANGMKRLDDSCAYYQVGNEIDYGICGEFAGSRYKKMRKDAEWLRNRIWRKEALVLKESIEFLRDASDKPVALHLGKVWDLALLESFLSAMDDFEVGHDIVCFSFYPAATGLGLDHLNALKYLGRRRGKDVAIAEYAYPSMAPSGQFWFMNKPSEGYPLTPEGQAHWVKDFLARCLELGFLGAFYWSPELYLSKNGHKGIKSPPEMPLNFG
;
A
#
# COMPACT_ATOMS: atom_id res chain seq x y z
N MET A 1 -3.86 6.90 -18.87
CA MET A 1 -2.41 6.90 -18.59
C MET A 1 -2.15 5.84 -17.52
N PHE A 2 -1.14 4.99 -17.69
CA PHE A 2 -0.75 4.00 -16.68
C PHE A 2 0.02 4.68 -15.54
N LEU A 3 -0.32 4.37 -14.28
CA LEU A 3 0.39 4.89 -13.11
C LEU A 3 1.61 3.99 -12.82
N ASN A 4 2.78 4.39 -13.32
CA ASN A 4 4.06 3.78 -12.95
C ASN A 4 4.53 4.45 -11.66
N GLY A 5 4.08 3.92 -10.53
CA GLY A 5 4.19 4.60 -9.24
C GLY A 5 5.24 4.01 -8.32
N LEU A 6 5.53 4.74 -7.24
CA LEU A 6 6.42 4.33 -6.16
C LEU A 6 5.76 4.64 -4.82
N ASP A 7 5.88 3.73 -3.85
CA ASP A 7 5.68 4.07 -2.45
C ASP A 7 7.02 4.50 -1.87
N ILE A 8 7.17 5.79 -1.53
CA ILE A 8 8.47 6.40 -1.18
C ILE A 8 8.43 7.13 0.18
N ASN A 9 7.60 6.63 1.09
CA ASN A 9 7.34 7.29 2.38
C ASN A 9 8.59 7.38 3.27
N TYR A 10 9.69 6.64 3.04
CA TYR A 10 10.92 6.77 3.82
C TYR A 10 11.82 7.94 3.39
N ALA A 11 11.63 8.50 2.18
CA ALA A 11 12.52 9.55 1.67
C ALA A 11 12.68 10.75 2.62
N PRO A 12 11.61 11.41 3.11
CA PRO A 12 11.78 12.55 4.01
C PRO A 12 12.50 12.20 5.33
N LEU A 13 12.24 11.03 5.90
CA LEU A 13 12.93 10.56 7.11
C LEU A 13 14.41 10.30 6.84
N MET A 14 14.75 9.71 5.69
CA MET A 14 16.15 9.45 5.33
C MET A 14 16.92 10.76 5.13
N GLU A 15 16.31 11.76 4.48
CA GLU A 15 16.87 13.11 4.32
C GLU A 15 17.08 13.79 5.68
N GLU A 16 16.09 13.74 6.58
CA GLU A 16 16.18 14.29 7.95
C GLU A 16 17.36 13.69 8.74
N LEU A 17 17.66 12.42 8.49
CA LEU A 17 18.78 11.70 9.10
C LEU A 17 20.11 11.91 8.38
N GLY A 18 20.17 12.77 7.36
CA GLY A 18 21.37 13.10 6.59
C GLY A 18 21.82 12.01 5.62
N LEU A 19 20.94 11.05 5.30
CA LEU A 19 21.20 10.04 4.29
C LEU A 19 21.00 10.63 2.90
N LYS A 20 21.77 10.11 1.94
CA LYS A 20 21.84 10.63 0.57
C LYS A 20 21.92 9.48 -0.41
N TRP A 21 21.20 9.62 -1.53
CA TRP A 21 21.25 8.66 -2.62
C TRP A 21 22.31 9.04 -3.65
N LYS A 22 22.75 8.05 -4.41
CA LYS A 22 23.70 8.22 -5.50
C LYS A 22 23.26 7.46 -6.73
N THR A 23 23.63 7.96 -7.90
CA THR A 23 23.54 7.22 -9.16
C THR A 23 24.54 6.07 -9.16
N GLU A 24 24.42 5.17 -10.13
CA GLU A 24 25.39 4.08 -10.34
C GLU A 24 26.82 4.61 -10.60
N ALA A 25 26.95 5.77 -11.23
CA ALA A 25 28.22 6.47 -11.44
C ALA A 25 28.78 7.11 -10.15
N GLY A 26 28.04 7.05 -9.03
CA GLY A 26 28.45 7.59 -7.74
C GLY A 26 28.13 9.07 -7.52
N GLU A 27 27.38 9.69 -8.44
CA GLU A 27 26.96 11.09 -8.34
C GLU A 27 25.82 11.23 -7.34
N GLU A 28 25.84 12.28 -6.53
CA GLU A 28 24.78 12.53 -5.55
C GLU A 28 23.46 12.88 -6.24
N ILE A 29 22.38 12.22 -5.81
CA ILE A 29 21.02 12.52 -6.25
C ILE A 29 20.47 13.62 -5.34
N GLY A 30 20.28 14.81 -5.90
CA GLY A 30 19.81 15.97 -5.14
C GLY A 30 18.36 15.87 -4.67
N ASP A 31 17.42 15.58 -5.58
CA ASP A 31 16.01 15.33 -5.26
C ASP A 31 15.58 13.97 -5.80
N ILE A 32 15.26 13.05 -4.90
CA ILE A 32 14.97 11.66 -5.23
C ILE A 32 13.67 11.50 -6.04
N LEU A 33 12.68 12.39 -5.85
CA LEU A 33 11.44 12.37 -6.62
C LEU A 33 11.67 12.78 -8.07
N SER A 34 12.43 13.85 -8.30
CA SER A 34 12.82 14.28 -9.65
C SER A 34 13.61 13.18 -10.36
N PHE A 35 14.55 12.54 -9.68
CA PHE A 35 15.30 11.41 -10.24
C PHE A 35 14.38 10.26 -10.69
N PHE A 36 13.43 9.86 -9.84
CA PHE A 36 12.49 8.80 -10.20
C PHE A 36 11.53 9.21 -11.31
N ARG A 37 11.08 10.47 -11.34
CA ARG A 37 10.29 11.01 -12.45
C ARG A 37 11.05 10.93 -13.78
N ASP A 38 12.29 11.38 -13.78
CA ASP A 38 13.13 11.37 -14.98
C ASP A 38 13.47 9.93 -15.40
N SER A 39 13.41 8.99 -14.47
CA SER A 39 13.50 7.53 -14.70
C SER A 39 12.18 6.88 -15.13
N GLY A 40 11.11 7.66 -15.31
CA GLY A 40 9.83 7.20 -15.87
C GLY A 40 8.72 6.92 -14.85
N SER A 41 8.94 7.14 -13.55
CA SER A 41 7.85 7.10 -12.56
C SER A 41 6.97 8.34 -12.67
N ASN A 42 5.67 8.20 -12.41
CA ASN A 42 4.72 9.30 -12.59
C ASN A 42 3.70 9.46 -11.45
N CYS A 43 3.79 8.64 -10.41
CA CYS A 43 2.88 8.69 -9.27
C CYS A 43 3.57 8.30 -7.96
N VAL A 44 3.23 8.98 -6.87
CA VAL A 44 3.65 8.64 -5.51
C VAL A 44 2.48 8.04 -4.75
N ARG A 45 2.61 6.76 -4.36
CA ARG A 45 1.75 6.13 -3.36
C ARG A 45 2.17 6.60 -1.98
N LEU A 46 1.21 7.13 -1.23
CA LEU A 46 1.48 7.89 -0.02
C LEU A 46 0.74 7.27 1.17
N ARG A 47 1.48 6.61 2.06
CA ARG A 47 0.92 6.07 3.31
C ARG A 47 0.56 7.21 4.26
N ILE A 48 -0.66 7.21 4.76
CA ILE A 48 -1.19 8.16 5.75
C ILE A 48 -1.64 7.38 6.99
N TRP A 49 -0.82 7.44 8.02
CA TRP A 49 -1.10 6.92 9.35
C TRP A 49 -1.89 7.93 10.18
N HIS A 50 -2.66 7.42 11.13
CA HIS A 50 -3.39 8.24 12.08
C HIS A 50 -2.42 8.97 13.03
N GLY A 51 -2.80 10.20 13.38
CA GLY A 51 -2.05 11.08 14.27
C GLY A 51 -1.56 12.35 13.58
N ASP A 52 -1.04 13.26 14.39
CA ASP A 52 -0.79 14.66 13.98
C ASP A 52 0.70 15.00 13.83
N SER A 53 1.59 14.12 14.25
CA SER A 53 3.03 14.37 14.23
C SER A 53 3.83 13.09 14.17
N GLY A 54 4.87 13.06 13.34
CA GLY A 54 5.75 11.92 13.14
C GLY A 54 5.65 11.35 11.74
N PRO A 55 6.42 10.29 11.45
CA PRO A 55 6.57 9.78 10.10
C PRO A 55 5.26 9.17 9.58
N SER A 56 5.01 9.31 8.27
CA SER A 56 3.79 8.88 7.57
C SER A 56 2.45 9.42 8.10
N ARG A 57 2.42 10.30 9.10
CA ARG A 57 1.18 10.97 9.55
C ARG A 57 0.80 12.12 8.63
N LEU A 58 -0.41 12.67 8.77
CA LEU A 58 -0.97 13.60 7.79
C LEU A 58 -0.02 14.78 7.43
N PRO A 59 0.58 15.55 8.36
CA PRO A 59 1.49 16.63 7.97
C PRO A 59 2.77 16.15 7.26
N TYR A 60 3.28 14.97 7.61
CA TYR A 60 4.44 14.36 6.94
C TYR A 60 4.07 13.98 5.50
N ALA A 61 2.93 13.30 5.36
CA ALA A 61 2.42 12.85 4.08
C ALA A 61 2.12 14.03 3.13
N LEU A 62 1.50 15.10 3.64
CA LEU A 62 1.20 16.31 2.85
C LEU A 62 2.47 16.99 2.31
N LYS A 63 3.56 17.05 3.08
CA LYS A 63 4.84 17.58 2.58
C LYS A 63 5.38 16.76 1.41
N LEU A 64 5.35 15.43 1.53
CA LEU A 64 5.79 14.55 0.45
C LEU A 64 4.87 14.66 -0.79
N ALA A 65 3.57 14.81 -0.57
CA ALA A 65 2.58 15.02 -1.62
C ALA A 65 2.78 16.35 -2.36
N GLU A 66 3.06 17.43 -1.64
CA GLU A 66 3.37 18.74 -2.22
C GLU A 66 4.63 18.66 -3.11
N ARG A 67 5.70 18.02 -2.62
CA ARG A 67 6.92 17.77 -3.42
C ARG A 67 6.62 16.95 -4.68
N ALA A 68 5.83 15.88 -4.55
CA ALA A 68 5.43 15.05 -5.69
C ALA A 68 4.69 15.88 -6.75
N ARG A 69 3.75 16.73 -6.34
CA ARG A 69 3.04 17.65 -7.24
C ARG A 69 3.99 18.65 -7.91
N GLU A 70 4.91 19.25 -7.15
CA GLU A 70 5.88 20.24 -7.66
C GLU A 70 6.76 19.67 -8.78
N VAL A 71 7.14 18.40 -8.67
CA VAL A 71 7.90 17.72 -9.72
C VAL A 71 7.03 17.18 -10.85
N GLY A 72 5.70 17.31 -10.77
CA GLY A 72 4.74 16.89 -11.81
C GLY A 72 4.25 15.45 -11.70
N MET A 73 4.44 14.79 -10.56
CA MET A 73 3.91 13.45 -10.29
C MET A 73 2.49 13.50 -9.72
N LYS A 74 1.68 12.49 -10.05
CA LYS A 74 0.38 12.24 -9.41
C LYS A 74 0.56 11.68 -8.00
N ILE A 75 -0.49 11.68 -7.20
CA ILE A 75 -0.49 11.17 -5.82
C ILE A 75 -1.56 10.08 -5.68
N GLN A 76 -1.26 9.03 -4.93
CA GLN A 76 -2.18 7.97 -4.57
C GLN A 76 -2.20 7.83 -3.04
N PRO A 77 -3.04 8.61 -2.32
CA PRO A 77 -3.10 8.56 -0.87
C PRO A 77 -3.72 7.24 -0.38
N VAL A 78 -3.11 6.64 0.64
CA VAL A 78 -3.56 5.42 1.31
C VAL A 78 -3.80 5.72 2.78
N ILE A 79 -5.05 5.62 3.20
CA ILE A 79 -5.49 5.95 4.57
C ILE A 79 -5.52 4.66 5.38
N PHE A 80 -4.52 4.47 6.25
CA PHE A 80 -4.31 3.18 6.94
C PHE A 80 -5.35 2.86 8.01
N LEU A 81 -5.97 3.89 8.61
CA LEU A 81 -6.78 3.76 9.83
C LEU A 81 -6.01 3.03 10.95
N SER A 82 -4.73 3.39 11.10
CA SER A 82 -3.82 2.87 12.13
C SER A 82 -2.72 3.89 12.41
N ASP A 83 -2.18 3.91 13.63
CA ASP A 83 -1.06 4.80 14.01
C ASP A 83 0.28 4.39 13.38
N SER A 84 0.36 3.18 12.84
CA SER A 84 1.57 2.59 12.25
C SER A 84 1.20 1.56 11.18
N TRP A 85 2.13 0.71 10.78
CA TRP A 85 1.92 -0.40 9.85
C TRP A 85 0.67 -1.25 10.16
N ALA A 86 -0.20 -1.32 9.17
CA ALA A 86 -1.31 -2.26 9.06
C ALA A 86 -1.13 -3.08 7.77
N ASP A 87 -1.32 -4.39 7.86
CA ASP A 87 -1.02 -5.36 6.82
C ASP A 87 -1.85 -6.65 7.01
N LEU A 88 -1.60 -7.66 6.18
CA LEU A 88 -2.28 -8.96 6.22
C LEU A 88 -2.22 -9.68 7.60
N PHE A 89 -1.23 -9.34 8.42
CA PHE A 89 -0.94 -10.01 9.69
C PHE A 89 -1.34 -9.19 10.91
N LYS A 90 -1.53 -7.88 10.78
CA LYS A 90 -1.97 -6.98 11.85
C LYS A 90 -2.79 -5.80 11.32
N GLN A 91 -3.86 -5.47 12.02
CA GLN A 91 -4.71 -4.32 11.71
C GLN A 91 -5.05 -3.57 13.02
N PRO A 92 -4.07 -2.96 13.71
CA PRO A 92 -4.35 -2.30 14.97
C PRO A 92 -5.20 -1.04 14.73
N ALA A 93 -6.21 -0.83 15.58
CA ALA A 93 -6.90 0.45 15.63
C ALA A 93 -5.91 1.56 16.06
N PRO A 94 -6.15 2.83 15.69
CA PRO A 94 -5.47 3.95 16.31
C PRO A 94 -5.57 3.88 17.83
N SER A 95 -4.48 4.22 18.52
CA SER A 95 -4.35 4.04 19.98
C SER A 95 -5.45 4.74 20.77
N GLY A 96 -5.88 5.93 20.35
CA GLY A 96 -6.98 6.66 20.96
C GLY A 96 -8.36 6.01 20.74
N TRP A 97 -8.50 5.14 19.75
CA TRP A 97 -9.75 4.44 19.43
C TRP A 97 -9.76 3.02 19.97
N ALA A 98 -8.59 2.41 20.18
CA ALA A 98 -8.46 1.00 20.53
C ALA A 98 -9.26 0.57 21.78
N PRO A 99 -9.37 1.39 22.86
CA PRO A 99 -10.17 1.05 24.04
C PRO A 99 -11.68 1.17 23.85
N LEU A 100 -12.14 1.81 22.76
CA LEU A 100 -13.55 2.12 22.57
C LEU A 100 -14.33 0.90 22.03
N PRO A 101 -15.62 0.79 22.36
CA PRO A 101 -16.55 -0.11 21.66
C PRO A 101 -16.56 0.15 20.15
N PHE A 102 -16.93 -0.86 19.36
CA PHE A 102 -16.90 -0.77 17.90
C PHE A 102 -17.74 0.41 17.36
N GLU A 103 -18.93 0.59 17.90
CA GLU A 103 -19.88 1.64 17.53
C GLU A 103 -19.33 3.04 17.81
N ASP A 104 -18.50 3.17 18.86
CA ASP A 104 -17.84 4.42 19.23
C ASP A 104 -16.64 4.70 18.31
N ARG A 105 -15.86 3.67 17.98
CA ARG A 105 -14.78 3.77 16.97
C ARG A 105 -15.32 4.20 15.62
N LEU A 106 -16.46 3.67 15.19
CA LEU A 106 -17.08 4.03 13.92
C LEU A 106 -17.34 5.54 13.82
N ARG A 107 -17.80 6.17 14.92
CA ARG A 107 -18.04 7.62 14.97
C ARG A 107 -16.77 8.48 14.90
N HIS A 108 -15.59 7.90 15.10
CA HIS A 108 -14.31 8.63 14.96
C HIS A 108 -13.75 8.59 13.54
N ILE A 109 -14.23 7.69 12.67
CA ILE A 109 -13.76 7.56 11.29
C ILE A 109 -14.09 8.83 10.50
N GLY A 110 -15.36 9.24 10.45
CA GLY A 110 -15.78 10.42 9.69
C GLY A 110 -14.99 11.71 9.99
N PRO A 111 -14.84 12.10 11.28
CA PRO A 111 -14.00 13.26 11.65
C PRO A 111 -12.54 13.15 11.21
N TYR A 112 -11.94 11.96 11.31
CA TYR A 112 -10.57 11.74 10.86
C TYR A 112 -10.44 11.81 9.33
N LEU A 113 -11.36 11.18 8.59
CA LEU A 113 -11.40 11.25 7.13
C LEU A 113 -11.62 12.67 6.64
N SER A 114 -12.50 13.43 7.30
CA SER A 114 -12.71 14.86 7.03
C SER A 114 -11.42 15.66 7.20
N LYS A 115 -10.63 15.36 8.24
CA LYS A 115 -9.33 16.00 8.46
C LYS A 115 -8.34 15.67 7.33
N VAL A 116 -8.25 14.41 6.93
CA VAL A 116 -7.39 13.97 5.82
C VAL A 116 -7.81 14.62 4.51
N ALA A 117 -9.10 14.57 4.16
CA ALA A 117 -9.61 15.14 2.93
C ALA A 117 -9.42 16.67 2.86
N ASN A 118 -9.67 17.38 3.97
CA ASN A 118 -9.38 18.82 4.05
C ASN A 118 -7.88 19.13 3.88
N GLY A 119 -6.99 18.31 4.44
CA GLY A 119 -5.55 18.43 4.23
C GLY A 119 -5.15 18.23 2.77
N MET A 120 -5.77 17.25 2.10
CA MET A 120 -5.51 16.91 0.70
C MET A 120 -6.20 17.83 -0.30
N LYS A 121 -7.13 18.71 0.12
CA LYS A 121 -7.98 19.51 -0.78
C LYS A 121 -7.23 20.30 -1.85
N ARG A 122 -6.07 20.89 -1.51
CA ARG A 122 -5.24 21.65 -2.49
C ARG A 122 -4.39 20.76 -3.41
N LEU A 123 -4.38 19.47 -3.14
CA LEU A 123 -3.64 18.44 -3.87
C LEU A 123 -4.59 17.51 -4.65
N ASP A 124 -5.91 17.67 -4.48
CA ASP A 124 -6.91 16.73 -5.00
C ASP A 124 -6.84 16.57 -6.53
N ASP A 125 -6.61 17.65 -7.29
CA ASP A 125 -6.40 17.59 -8.74
C ASP A 125 -5.20 16.71 -9.15
N SER A 126 -4.25 16.52 -8.23
CA SER A 126 -3.09 15.65 -8.40
C SER A 126 -3.33 14.23 -7.86
N CYS A 127 -4.38 14.00 -7.08
CA CYS A 127 -4.76 12.67 -6.63
C CYS A 127 -5.28 11.85 -7.83
N ALA A 128 -4.75 10.64 -8.00
CA ALA A 128 -5.23 9.68 -8.99
C ALA A 128 -6.47 8.92 -8.46
N TYR A 129 -6.39 8.45 -7.22
CA TYR A 129 -7.47 7.80 -6.47
C TYR A 129 -7.09 7.69 -4.98
N TYR A 130 -8.07 7.56 -4.11
CA TYR A 130 -7.86 7.29 -2.68
C TYR A 130 -7.91 5.80 -2.40
N GLN A 131 -7.13 5.30 -1.44
CA GLN A 131 -7.23 3.93 -0.95
C GLN A 131 -7.61 3.96 0.54
N VAL A 132 -8.56 3.12 0.94
CA VAL A 132 -8.96 2.93 2.34
C VAL A 132 -8.42 1.61 2.85
N GLY A 133 -7.58 1.67 3.88
CA GLY A 133 -6.88 0.51 4.45
C GLY A 133 -5.72 0.01 3.60
N ASN A 134 -4.97 -0.95 4.15
CA ASN A 134 -3.84 -1.62 3.50
C ASN A 134 -3.91 -3.12 3.80
N GLU A 135 -3.93 -3.95 2.76
CA GLU A 135 -4.05 -5.43 2.87
C GLU A 135 -5.14 -5.89 3.85
N ILE A 136 -6.37 -5.52 3.54
CA ILE A 136 -7.52 -5.61 4.46
C ILE A 136 -8.23 -6.97 4.43
N ASP A 137 -7.59 -8.01 3.89
CA ASP A 137 -8.19 -9.34 3.66
C ASP A 137 -8.87 -9.94 4.91
N TYR A 138 -8.37 -9.56 6.09
CA TYR A 138 -8.78 -10.11 7.38
C TYR A 138 -9.29 -9.07 8.37
N GLY A 139 -9.60 -7.86 7.90
CA GLY A 139 -10.11 -6.79 8.75
C GLY A 139 -9.40 -5.46 8.58
N ILE A 140 -9.87 -4.47 9.33
CA ILE A 140 -9.39 -3.09 9.32
C ILE A 140 -9.66 -2.42 10.67
N CYS A 141 -8.85 -1.43 11.05
CA CYS A 141 -9.11 -0.54 12.18
C CYS A 141 -9.44 -1.27 13.51
N GLY A 142 -8.71 -2.35 13.82
CA GLY A 142 -8.88 -3.15 15.03
C GLY A 142 -9.99 -4.20 15.00
N GLU A 143 -10.86 -4.21 13.99
CA GLU A 143 -11.76 -5.34 13.72
C GLU A 143 -11.02 -6.34 12.85
N PHE A 144 -10.30 -7.27 13.49
CA PHE A 144 -9.32 -8.12 12.80
C PHE A 144 -9.40 -9.58 13.23
N ALA A 145 -9.28 -10.48 12.26
CA ALA A 145 -9.06 -11.91 12.52
C ALA A 145 -7.62 -12.16 13.00
N GLY A 146 -7.24 -11.67 14.18
CA GLY A 146 -5.88 -11.75 14.73
C GLY A 146 -5.34 -13.16 14.99
N SER A 147 -4.19 -13.24 15.66
CA SER A 147 -3.51 -14.52 15.98
C SER A 147 -4.43 -15.55 16.65
N ARG A 148 -5.32 -15.09 17.55
CA ARG A 148 -6.34 -15.93 18.23
C ARG A 148 -7.32 -16.62 17.28
N TYR A 149 -7.50 -16.07 16.08
CA TYR A 149 -8.42 -16.57 15.05
C TYR A 149 -7.70 -17.09 13.81
N LYS A 150 -6.39 -17.35 13.89
CA LYS A 150 -5.59 -17.82 12.75
C LYS A 150 -6.20 -19.02 12.02
N LYS A 151 -6.79 -19.98 12.75
CA LYS A 151 -7.46 -21.15 12.18
C LYS A 151 -8.78 -20.82 11.48
N MET A 152 -9.45 -19.73 11.84
CA MET A 152 -10.70 -19.28 11.25
C MET A 152 -10.49 -18.45 9.98
N ARG A 153 -9.25 -18.01 9.67
CA ARG A 153 -8.94 -17.25 8.45
C ARG A 153 -9.15 -18.01 7.14
N LYS A 154 -9.37 -19.33 7.20
CA LYS A 154 -9.74 -20.17 6.05
C LYS A 154 -11.26 -20.37 5.90
N ASP A 155 -12.02 -19.92 6.89
CA ASP A 155 -13.47 -20.05 6.95
C ASP A 155 -14.09 -18.72 6.49
N ALA A 156 -14.42 -18.64 5.21
CA ALA A 156 -14.96 -17.44 4.59
C ALA A 156 -16.33 -17.04 5.18
N GLU A 157 -17.16 -18.00 5.57
CA GLU A 157 -18.45 -17.72 6.19
C GLU A 157 -18.26 -17.14 7.60
N TRP A 158 -17.32 -17.68 8.37
CA TRP A 158 -16.96 -17.10 9.66
C TRP A 158 -16.41 -15.67 9.50
N LEU A 159 -15.50 -15.45 8.55
CA LEU A 159 -14.96 -14.12 8.25
C LEU A 159 -16.08 -13.15 7.87
N ARG A 160 -16.97 -13.57 6.98
CA ARG A 160 -18.16 -12.82 6.58
C ARG A 160 -19.01 -12.39 7.77
N ASN A 161 -19.36 -13.35 8.62
CA ASN A 161 -20.30 -13.14 9.73
C ASN A 161 -19.70 -12.43 10.95
N ARG A 162 -18.37 -12.45 11.12
CA ARG A 162 -17.71 -11.91 12.32
C ARG A 162 -16.87 -10.67 12.06
N ILE A 163 -16.19 -10.62 10.92
CA ILE A 163 -15.18 -9.61 10.61
C ILE A 163 -15.66 -8.71 9.47
N TRP A 164 -15.88 -9.28 8.29
CA TRP A 164 -16.16 -8.51 7.07
C TRP A 164 -17.45 -7.70 7.17
N ARG A 165 -18.48 -8.15 7.91
CA ARG A 165 -19.68 -7.34 8.15
C ARG A 165 -19.42 -6.03 8.90
N LYS A 166 -18.43 -6.01 9.79
CA LYS A 166 -18.06 -4.82 10.57
C LYS A 166 -17.07 -3.96 9.81
N GLU A 167 -16.12 -4.62 9.14
CA GLU A 167 -15.20 -3.98 8.20
C GLU A 167 -15.96 -3.26 7.09
N ALA A 168 -17.03 -3.84 6.54
CA ALA A 168 -17.88 -3.17 5.57
C ALA A 168 -18.49 -1.87 6.10
N LEU A 169 -18.86 -1.79 7.40
CA LEU A 169 -19.33 -0.53 8.00
C LEU A 169 -18.21 0.51 8.05
N VAL A 170 -17.00 0.12 8.43
CA VAL A 170 -15.81 1.00 8.43
C VAL A 170 -15.51 1.52 7.02
N LEU A 171 -15.57 0.64 6.01
CA LEU A 171 -15.31 0.99 4.62
C LEU A 171 -16.40 1.88 4.04
N LYS A 172 -17.69 1.61 4.30
CA LYS A 172 -18.80 2.44 3.83
C LYS A 172 -18.71 3.85 4.39
N GLU A 173 -18.52 3.98 5.71
CA GLU A 173 -18.30 5.27 6.36
C GLU A 173 -17.11 6.00 5.70
N SER A 174 -15.97 5.33 5.56
CA SER A 174 -14.78 5.96 4.98
C SER A 174 -14.98 6.42 3.54
N ILE A 175 -15.64 5.60 2.71
CA ILE A 175 -15.90 5.91 1.30
C ILE A 175 -16.91 7.06 1.17
N GLU A 176 -17.96 7.10 1.98
CA GLU A 176 -18.95 8.18 1.98
C GLU A 176 -18.29 9.52 2.27
N PHE A 177 -17.49 9.62 3.35
CA PHE A 177 -16.76 10.84 3.69
C PHE A 177 -15.73 11.27 2.62
N LEU A 178 -15.08 10.31 1.94
CA LEU A 178 -14.16 10.63 0.85
C LEU A 178 -14.91 11.16 -0.37
N ARG A 179 -16.07 10.59 -0.70
CA ARG A 179 -16.90 11.01 -1.84
C ARG A 179 -17.55 12.37 -1.63
N ASP A 180 -17.87 12.73 -0.39
CA ASP A 180 -18.35 14.08 -0.06
C ASP A 180 -17.27 15.15 -0.26
N ALA A 181 -15.99 14.76 -0.16
CA ALA A 181 -14.87 15.68 -0.22
C ALA A 181 -14.14 15.70 -1.57
N SER A 182 -14.27 14.66 -2.38
CA SER A 182 -13.54 14.46 -3.63
C SER A 182 -14.34 13.61 -4.62
N ASP A 183 -14.18 13.91 -5.91
CA ASP A 183 -14.74 13.12 -7.02
C ASP A 183 -13.82 11.97 -7.47
N LYS A 184 -12.64 11.83 -6.83
CA LYS A 184 -11.66 10.81 -7.22
C LYS A 184 -12.15 9.40 -6.85
N PRO A 185 -11.78 8.37 -7.63
CA PRO A 185 -12.12 6.99 -7.32
C PRO A 185 -11.60 6.54 -5.96
N VAL A 186 -12.27 5.56 -5.35
CA VAL A 186 -11.83 4.95 -4.09
C VAL A 186 -11.50 3.47 -4.28
N ALA A 187 -10.36 3.04 -3.73
CA ALA A 187 -9.81 1.71 -3.87
C ALA A 187 -9.84 0.91 -2.55
N LEU A 188 -10.07 -0.40 -2.68
CA LEU A 188 -9.77 -1.40 -1.64
C LEU A 188 -8.49 -2.15 -2.01
N HIS A 189 -7.75 -2.67 -1.03
CA HIS A 189 -6.46 -3.32 -1.28
C HIS A 189 -6.31 -4.64 -0.52
N LEU A 190 -6.00 -5.71 -1.26
CA LEU A 190 -5.85 -7.07 -0.75
C LEU A 190 -4.43 -7.60 -0.95
N GLY A 191 -3.88 -8.25 0.08
CA GLY A 191 -2.51 -8.74 0.13
C GLY A 191 -2.36 -10.23 -0.17
N LYS A 192 -3.40 -11.06 0.04
CA LYS A 192 -3.28 -12.52 -0.01
C LYS A 192 -3.47 -13.11 -1.41
N VAL A 193 -2.68 -12.61 -2.36
CA VAL A 193 -2.85 -12.94 -3.79
C VAL A 193 -2.69 -14.40 -4.17
N TRP A 194 -2.03 -15.22 -3.35
CA TRP A 194 -1.91 -16.66 -3.57
C TRP A 194 -3.20 -17.45 -3.27
N ASP A 195 -4.22 -16.80 -2.73
CA ASP A 195 -5.49 -17.42 -2.31
C ASP A 195 -6.67 -16.78 -3.03
N LEU A 196 -6.81 -17.12 -4.32
CA LEU A 196 -7.86 -16.54 -5.17
C LEU A 196 -9.26 -16.80 -4.60
N ALA A 197 -9.49 -17.92 -3.91
CA ALA A 197 -10.77 -18.24 -3.29
C ALA A 197 -11.09 -17.29 -2.12
N LEU A 198 -10.10 -16.94 -1.29
CA LEU A 198 -10.27 -15.94 -0.25
C LEU A 198 -10.54 -14.55 -0.83
N LEU A 199 -9.77 -14.13 -1.84
CA LEU A 199 -9.97 -12.82 -2.50
C LEU A 199 -11.37 -12.72 -3.09
N GLU A 200 -11.79 -13.77 -3.79
CA GLU A 200 -13.11 -13.91 -4.37
C GLU A 200 -14.21 -13.84 -3.31
N SER A 201 -14.03 -14.52 -2.17
CA SER A 201 -14.97 -14.49 -1.05
C SER A 201 -15.06 -13.12 -0.38
N PHE A 202 -13.93 -12.44 -0.18
CA PHE A 202 -13.88 -11.10 0.38
C PHE A 202 -14.62 -10.12 -0.53
N LEU A 203 -14.30 -10.11 -1.83
CA LEU A 203 -14.90 -9.16 -2.78
C LEU A 203 -16.40 -9.41 -2.93
N SER A 204 -16.84 -10.67 -3.04
CA SER A 204 -18.27 -11.01 -3.04
C SER A 204 -18.95 -10.57 -1.73
N ALA A 205 -18.25 -10.67 -0.60
CA ALA A 205 -18.79 -10.17 0.65
C ALA A 205 -18.96 -8.65 0.67
N MET A 206 -18.00 -7.91 0.12
CA MET A 206 -18.08 -6.45 -0.02
C MET A 206 -19.17 -6.01 -1.00
N ASP A 207 -19.38 -6.76 -2.09
CA ASP A 207 -20.48 -6.55 -3.04
C ASP A 207 -21.84 -6.72 -2.33
N ASP A 208 -22.02 -7.83 -1.59
CA ASP A 208 -23.26 -8.09 -0.84
C ASP A 208 -23.54 -7.10 0.30
N PHE A 209 -22.48 -6.53 0.90
CA PHE A 209 -22.62 -5.48 1.93
C PHE A 209 -22.73 -4.06 1.33
N GLU A 210 -22.73 -3.96 -0.01
CA GLU A 210 -22.87 -2.71 -0.76
C GLU A 210 -21.74 -1.72 -0.45
N VAL A 211 -20.49 -2.21 -0.37
CA VAL A 211 -19.30 -1.35 -0.23
C VAL A 211 -18.94 -0.77 -1.60
N GLY A 212 -19.39 0.45 -1.86
CA GLY A 212 -19.27 1.12 -3.15
C GLY A 212 -17.86 1.63 -3.49
N HIS A 213 -16.89 0.74 -3.68
CA HIS A 213 -15.54 1.08 -4.16
C HIS A 213 -15.45 1.02 -5.70
N ASP A 214 -14.44 1.65 -6.29
CA ASP A 214 -14.27 1.79 -7.75
C ASP A 214 -13.10 0.92 -8.27
N ILE A 215 -12.07 0.74 -7.44
CA ILE A 215 -10.82 0.05 -7.79
C ILE A 215 -10.55 -1.09 -6.80
N VAL A 216 -10.06 -2.22 -7.31
CA VAL A 216 -9.47 -3.29 -6.50
C VAL A 216 -7.96 -3.30 -6.71
N CYS A 217 -7.21 -3.15 -5.62
CA CYS A 217 -5.77 -3.19 -5.58
C CYS A 217 -5.27 -4.52 -5.02
N PHE A 218 -4.12 -4.98 -5.51
CA PHE A 218 -3.45 -6.18 -5.00
C PHE A 218 -1.99 -5.92 -4.65
N SER A 219 -1.46 -6.61 -3.64
CA SER A 219 0.00 -6.75 -3.43
C SER A 219 0.56 -7.88 -4.29
N PHE A 220 1.70 -7.71 -4.93
CA PHE A 220 2.32 -8.74 -5.77
C PHE A 220 3.82 -8.89 -5.51
N TYR A 221 4.17 -9.82 -4.62
CA TYR A 221 5.54 -10.17 -4.27
C TYR A 221 5.82 -11.63 -4.69
N PRO A 222 6.22 -11.89 -5.95
CA PRO A 222 6.35 -13.26 -6.45
C PRO A 222 7.47 -14.02 -5.73
N ALA A 223 8.53 -13.34 -5.29
CA ALA A 223 9.63 -13.99 -4.59
C ALA A 223 9.25 -14.55 -3.21
N ALA A 224 8.16 -14.07 -2.61
CA ALA A 224 7.59 -14.63 -1.37
C ALA A 224 6.74 -15.88 -1.64
N THR A 225 5.99 -15.86 -2.74
CA THR A 225 4.87 -16.77 -2.99
C THR A 225 5.23 -17.88 -3.98
N GLY A 226 6.17 -17.62 -4.88
CA GLY A 226 6.48 -18.45 -6.05
C GLY A 226 5.52 -18.24 -7.24
N LEU A 227 4.70 -17.18 -7.22
CA LEU A 227 3.75 -16.89 -8.29
C LEU A 227 4.46 -16.35 -9.54
N GLY A 228 4.06 -16.84 -10.72
CA GLY A 228 4.48 -16.31 -12.01
C GLY A 228 3.65 -15.11 -12.47
N LEU A 229 4.11 -14.41 -13.51
CA LEU A 229 3.42 -13.24 -14.07
C LEU A 229 2.03 -13.57 -14.63
N ASP A 230 1.79 -14.82 -15.06
CA ASP A 230 0.46 -15.26 -15.51
C ASP A 230 -0.60 -15.19 -14.42
N HIS A 231 -0.22 -15.16 -13.15
CA HIS A 231 -1.15 -14.98 -12.04
C HIS A 231 -1.85 -13.61 -12.08
N LEU A 232 -1.25 -12.62 -12.75
CA LEU A 232 -1.86 -11.31 -12.98
C LEU A 232 -3.16 -11.40 -13.79
N ASN A 233 -3.32 -12.43 -14.63
CA ASN A 233 -4.57 -12.68 -15.34
C ASN A 233 -5.74 -12.93 -14.38
N ALA A 234 -5.51 -13.77 -13.37
CA ALA A 234 -6.52 -14.12 -12.38
C ALA A 234 -6.89 -12.91 -11.53
N LEU A 235 -5.89 -12.14 -11.07
CA LEU A 235 -6.13 -10.91 -10.31
C LEU A 235 -6.89 -9.86 -11.15
N LYS A 236 -6.51 -9.68 -12.42
CA LYS A 236 -7.22 -8.76 -13.32
C LYS A 236 -8.66 -9.21 -13.56
N TYR A 237 -8.88 -10.51 -13.74
CA TYR A 237 -10.20 -11.09 -13.93
C TYR A 237 -11.11 -10.86 -12.71
N LEU A 238 -10.62 -11.05 -11.49
CA LEU A 238 -11.40 -10.86 -10.25
C LEU A 238 -12.02 -9.46 -10.13
N GLY A 239 -11.26 -8.42 -10.47
CA GLY A 239 -11.78 -7.05 -10.45
C GLY A 239 -12.65 -6.73 -11.67
N ARG A 240 -12.19 -7.08 -12.88
CA ARG A 240 -12.93 -6.76 -14.12
C ARG A 240 -14.31 -7.37 -14.18
N ARG A 241 -14.48 -8.63 -13.73
CA ARG A 241 -15.79 -9.31 -13.71
C ARG A 241 -16.81 -8.64 -12.77
N ARG A 242 -16.36 -7.72 -11.90
CA ARG A 242 -17.16 -6.89 -11.00
C ARG A 242 -17.32 -5.45 -11.50
N GLY A 243 -16.88 -5.16 -12.73
CA GLY A 243 -16.87 -3.82 -13.29
C GLY A 243 -15.90 -2.86 -12.58
N LYS A 244 -14.88 -3.38 -11.89
CA LYS A 244 -13.88 -2.57 -11.17
C LYS A 244 -12.62 -2.38 -12.00
N ASP A 245 -12.00 -1.22 -11.85
CA ASP A 245 -10.61 -1.04 -12.25
C ASP A 245 -9.68 -1.83 -11.32
N VAL A 246 -8.48 -2.13 -11.80
CA VAL A 246 -7.53 -2.98 -11.06
C VAL A 246 -6.14 -2.38 -11.10
N ALA A 247 -5.48 -2.28 -9.95
CA ALA A 247 -4.10 -1.84 -9.81
C ALA A 247 -3.29 -2.82 -8.96
N ILE A 248 -1.95 -2.77 -9.09
CA ILE A 248 -1.03 -3.44 -8.16
C ILE A 248 -0.52 -2.40 -7.18
N ALA A 249 -1.12 -2.32 -5.99
CA ALA A 249 -0.77 -1.28 -5.01
C ALA A 249 0.62 -1.45 -4.41
N GLU A 250 1.18 -2.66 -4.43
CA GLU A 250 2.53 -2.91 -3.98
C GLU A 250 3.16 -4.03 -4.78
N TYR A 251 4.40 -3.84 -5.23
CA TYR A 251 5.22 -4.92 -5.76
C TYR A 251 6.71 -4.64 -5.47
N ALA A 252 7.50 -5.71 -5.41
CA ALA A 252 8.95 -5.64 -5.40
C ALA A 252 9.54 -6.98 -5.83
N TYR A 253 10.78 -6.95 -6.30
CA TYR A 253 11.56 -8.15 -6.62
C TYR A 253 12.97 -8.02 -6.05
N PRO A 254 13.54 -9.02 -5.37
CA PRO A 254 14.88 -8.88 -4.78
C PRO A 254 15.99 -8.89 -5.85
N SER A 255 16.96 -7.99 -5.70
CA SER A 255 18.22 -7.99 -6.48
C SER A 255 19.31 -8.89 -5.88
N MET A 256 19.05 -9.50 -4.74
CA MET A 256 19.88 -10.53 -4.11
C MET A 256 19.02 -11.34 -3.15
N ALA A 257 19.53 -12.48 -2.67
CA ALA A 257 18.85 -13.24 -1.62
C ALA A 257 18.63 -12.36 -0.38
N PRO A 258 17.38 -12.06 0.01
CA PRO A 258 17.10 -11.18 1.13
C PRO A 258 17.42 -11.88 2.46
N SER A 259 17.66 -11.07 3.49
CA SER A 259 17.85 -11.54 4.86
C SER A 259 16.89 -10.78 5.79
N GLY A 260 17.08 -10.88 7.11
CA GLY A 260 16.28 -10.09 8.05
C GLY A 260 14.79 -10.42 7.98
N GLN A 261 13.94 -9.41 7.97
CA GLN A 261 12.48 -9.59 7.95
C GLN A 261 11.98 -10.18 6.62
N PHE A 262 12.67 -9.92 5.52
CA PHE A 262 12.28 -10.35 4.17
C PHE A 262 12.94 -11.65 3.71
N TRP A 263 13.58 -12.40 4.61
CA TRP A 263 14.29 -13.65 4.30
C TRP A 263 13.48 -14.66 3.48
N PHE A 264 12.15 -14.63 3.60
CA PHE A 264 11.23 -15.54 2.90
C PHE A 264 11.00 -15.17 1.43
N MET A 265 11.43 -13.99 0.97
CA MET A 265 11.40 -13.57 -0.42
C MET A 265 12.56 -14.18 -1.22
N ASN A 266 12.78 -15.49 -1.08
CA ASN A 266 13.94 -16.20 -1.61
C ASN A 266 13.62 -17.19 -2.74
N LYS A 267 12.43 -17.08 -3.33
CA LYS A 267 11.96 -17.95 -4.42
C LYS A 267 12.05 -17.20 -5.76
N PRO A 268 13.16 -17.26 -6.49
CA PRO A 268 13.24 -16.60 -7.79
C PRO A 268 12.13 -17.11 -8.72
N SER A 269 11.48 -16.19 -9.42
CA SER A 269 10.65 -16.50 -10.58
C SER A 269 11.52 -17.13 -11.67
N GLU A 270 10.96 -18.09 -12.41
CA GLU A 270 11.66 -18.76 -13.49
C GLU A 270 12.20 -17.77 -14.52
N GLY A 271 13.50 -17.85 -14.84
CA GLY A 271 14.17 -16.92 -15.75
C GLY A 271 14.67 -15.62 -15.11
N TYR A 272 14.35 -15.35 -13.84
CA TYR A 272 14.70 -14.10 -13.15
C TYR A 272 15.53 -14.39 -11.88
N PRO A 273 16.85 -14.60 -11.98
CA PRO A 273 17.68 -14.84 -10.80
C PRO A 273 17.67 -13.63 -9.85
N LEU A 274 17.82 -13.87 -8.54
CA LEU A 274 17.91 -12.80 -7.52
C LEU A 274 19.27 -12.08 -7.64
N THR A 275 19.35 -11.18 -8.62
CA THR A 275 20.51 -10.39 -9.06
C THR A 275 20.00 -9.00 -9.50
N PRO A 276 20.83 -7.95 -9.54
CA PRO A 276 20.41 -6.65 -10.07
C PRO A 276 19.82 -6.75 -11.49
N GLU A 277 20.45 -7.52 -12.37
CA GLU A 277 19.99 -7.74 -13.75
C GLU A 277 18.66 -8.50 -13.78
N GLY A 278 18.53 -9.56 -12.96
CA GLY A 278 17.29 -10.32 -12.87
C GLY A 278 16.13 -9.52 -12.28
N GLN A 279 16.39 -8.63 -11.30
CA GLN A 279 15.41 -7.67 -10.81
C GLN A 279 14.99 -6.71 -11.93
N ALA A 280 15.93 -6.12 -12.66
CA ALA A 280 15.62 -5.20 -13.75
C ALA A 280 14.77 -5.85 -14.85
N HIS A 281 15.14 -7.07 -15.28
CA HIS A 281 14.36 -7.83 -16.25
C HIS A 281 12.96 -8.17 -15.72
N TRP A 282 12.85 -8.64 -14.48
CA TRP A 282 11.55 -8.98 -13.90
C TRP A 282 10.65 -7.76 -13.79
N VAL A 283 11.15 -6.62 -13.31
CA VAL A 283 10.37 -5.39 -13.17
C VAL A 283 9.89 -4.90 -14.53
N LYS A 284 10.75 -4.94 -15.55
CA LYS A 284 10.39 -4.58 -16.93
C LYS A 284 9.25 -5.46 -17.45
N ASP A 285 9.38 -6.78 -17.35
CA ASP A 285 8.40 -7.72 -17.89
C ASP A 285 7.09 -7.71 -17.09
N PHE A 286 7.16 -7.51 -15.77
CA PHE A 286 6.02 -7.28 -14.91
C PHE A 286 5.23 -6.01 -15.31
N LEU A 287 5.91 -4.89 -15.50
CA LEU A 287 5.26 -3.63 -15.92
C LEU A 287 4.67 -3.76 -17.33
N ALA A 288 5.38 -4.41 -18.25
CA ALA A 288 4.85 -4.72 -19.59
C ALA A 288 3.58 -5.57 -19.51
N ARG A 289 3.56 -6.60 -18.65
CA ARG A 289 2.39 -7.45 -18.44
C ARG A 289 1.22 -6.67 -17.82
N CYS A 290 1.49 -5.76 -16.89
CA CYS A 290 0.47 -4.89 -16.32
C CYS A 290 -0.16 -3.97 -17.38
N LEU A 291 0.65 -3.41 -18.28
CA LEU A 291 0.19 -2.60 -19.41
C LEU A 291 -0.67 -3.41 -20.38
N GLU A 292 -0.21 -4.60 -20.77
CA GLU A 292 -0.93 -5.51 -21.69
C GLU A 292 -2.31 -5.89 -21.13
N LEU A 293 -2.39 -6.23 -19.84
CA LEU A 293 -3.64 -6.58 -19.16
C LEU A 293 -4.51 -5.36 -18.82
N GLY A 294 -4.00 -4.14 -19.04
CA GLY A 294 -4.69 -2.90 -18.77
C GLY A 294 -4.96 -2.67 -17.28
N PHE A 295 -3.98 -2.95 -16.41
CA PHE A 295 -4.00 -2.45 -15.03
C PHE A 295 -3.95 -0.91 -15.03
N LEU A 296 -4.59 -0.28 -14.04
CA LEU A 296 -4.58 1.17 -13.86
C LEU A 296 -3.18 1.68 -13.50
N GLY A 297 -2.45 0.89 -12.71
CA GLY A 297 -1.11 1.22 -12.23
C GLY A 297 -0.44 0.09 -11.47
N ALA A 298 0.84 0.26 -11.21
CA ALA A 298 1.62 -0.57 -10.33
C ALA A 298 2.60 0.30 -9.52
N PHE A 299 2.76 0.01 -8.22
CA PHE A 299 3.56 0.84 -7.32
C PHE A 299 4.71 0.05 -6.69
N TYR A 300 5.96 0.41 -7.05
CA TYR A 300 7.14 -0.25 -6.49
C TYR A 300 7.31 0.16 -5.03
N TRP A 301 7.44 -0.82 -4.14
CA TRP A 301 7.43 -0.56 -2.71
C TRP A 301 8.82 -0.19 -2.17
N SER A 302 8.93 1.03 -1.64
CA SER A 302 10.08 1.60 -0.90
C SER A 302 11.46 1.40 -1.56
N PRO A 303 11.66 1.73 -2.85
CA PRO A 303 12.96 1.57 -3.53
C PRO A 303 14.08 2.44 -2.96
N GLU A 304 13.73 3.51 -2.23
CA GLU A 304 14.63 4.45 -1.59
C GLU A 304 15.24 3.93 -0.29
N LEU A 305 14.71 2.85 0.30
CA LEU A 305 15.16 2.32 1.58
C LEU A 305 16.28 1.28 1.38
N TYR A 306 17.54 1.70 1.49
CA TYR A 306 18.72 0.87 1.12
C TYR A 306 19.71 0.57 2.26
N LEU A 307 19.34 0.79 3.52
CA LEU A 307 20.30 0.65 4.62
C LEU A 307 20.68 -0.82 4.88
N SER A 308 21.98 -1.11 4.81
CA SER A 308 22.49 -2.42 5.22
C SER A 308 22.30 -2.65 6.73
N LYS A 309 22.33 -3.91 7.15
CA LYS A 309 22.30 -4.33 8.56
C LYS A 309 23.37 -3.66 9.45
N ASN A 310 24.46 -3.13 8.86
CA ASN A 310 25.46 -2.36 9.60
C ASN A 310 25.33 -0.85 9.36
N GLY A 311 24.79 -0.41 8.23
CA GLY A 311 24.62 1.00 7.87
C GLY A 311 23.64 1.75 8.76
N HIS A 312 22.71 1.06 9.43
CA HIS A 312 21.78 1.68 10.38
C HIS A 312 22.34 1.80 11.81
N LYS A 313 23.49 1.17 12.13
CA LYS A 313 24.01 1.17 13.50
C LYS A 313 24.34 2.60 13.94
N GLY A 314 23.73 3.04 15.03
CA GLY A 314 23.89 4.39 15.57
C GLY A 314 22.91 5.42 15.01
N ILE A 315 22.12 5.07 13.99
CA ILE A 315 21.05 5.94 13.47
C ILE A 315 19.79 5.71 14.32
N LYS A 316 19.35 6.76 15.03
CA LYS A 316 18.09 6.74 15.76
C LYS A 316 16.94 6.97 14.77
N SER A 317 16.21 5.92 14.44
CA SER A 317 14.97 6.00 13.66
C SER A 317 13.75 5.92 14.57
N PRO A 318 12.62 6.54 14.19
CA PRO A 318 11.35 6.39 14.90
C PRO A 318 10.93 4.92 15.00
N PRO A 319 10.40 4.44 16.15
CA PRO A 319 9.98 3.06 16.31
C PRO A 319 8.95 2.58 15.27
N GLU A 320 8.11 3.49 14.77
CA GLU A 320 7.06 3.17 13.81
C GLU A 320 7.59 3.01 12.37
N MET A 321 8.66 3.72 12.01
CA MET A 321 9.35 3.60 10.71
C MET A 321 10.83 3.24 10.92
N PRO A 322 11.11 2.01 11.39
CA PRO A 322 12.47 1.60 11.63
C PRO A 322 13.24 1.49 10.31
N LEU A 323 14.51 1.87 10.34
CA LEU A 323 15.42 1.80 9.20
C LEU A 323 16.14 0.45 9.07
N ASN A 324 15.97 -0.44 10.05
CA ASN A 324 16.50 -1.81 10.04
C ASN A 324 15.48 -2.84 9.54
N PHE A 325 14.44 -2.36 8.84
CA PHE A 325 13.35 -3.18 8.30
C PHE A 325 13.80 -4.06 7.12
N GLY A 326 14.90 -3.68 6.45
CA GLY A 326 15.51 -4.37 5.30
C GLY A 326 16.70 -5.26 5.66
#